data_AF-A0A966V8Y3-F1
#
_entry.id   AF-A0A966V8Y3-F1
#
_cell.length_a   1.000
_cell.length_b   1.000
_cell.length_c   1.000
_cell.angle_alpha   90.00
_cell.angle_beta   90.00
_cell.angle_gamma   90.00
#
_symmetry.space_group_name_H-M   'P 1'
#
loop_
_entity.id
_entity.type
_entity.pdbx_description
1 polymer ?
#
loop_
_entity_poly.entity_id
_entity_poly.type
_entity_poly.pdbx_seq_one_letter_code
_entity_poly.pdbx_strand_id
1 'polypeptide(L)'
;MKKLLMALAVLCAAPSYAQQPSSDGYFFRGDPKPVRVEFTVKVVEHLSRKDLRKTAESFGIKHSDVHAFSVIDGNVCTIHIIKPAKIYLPEHIGHELVHCIYGNWHK
;
A
#
# COMPACT_ATOMS: atom_id res chain seq x y z
N MET A 1 -59.42 -4.15 -3.11
CA MET A 1 -58.17 -4.28 -2.33
C MET A 1 -56.99 -4.13 -3.28
N LYS A 2 -56.47 -2.91 -3.44
CA LYS A 2 -55.33 -2.60 -4.32
C LYS A 2 -54.31 -1.82 -3.50
N LYS A 3 -53.49 -2.51 -2.70
CA LYS A 3 -52.27 -1.93 -2.11
C LYS A 3 -51.26 -3.04 -1.91
N LEU A 4 -50.00 -2.69 -2.17
CA LEU A 4 -48.78 -3.43 -1.88
C LEU A 4 -48.47 -4.65 -2.77
N LEU A 5 -47.74 -4.39 -3.85
CA LEU A 5 -46.66 -5.29 -4.27
C LEU A 5 -45.37 -4.47 -4.34
N MET A 6 -44.73 -4.43 -3.17
CA MET A 6 -43.28 -4.54 -2.95
C MET A 6 -42.36 -3.93 -4.01
N ALA A 7 -41.97 -2.69 -3.75
CA ALA A 7 -40.63 -2.23 -4.08
C ALA A 7 -39.61 -3.05 -3.28
N LEU A 8 -38.97 -4.03 -3.92
CA LEU A 8 -37.81 -4.73 -3.35
C LEU A 8 -36.88 -5.21 -4.47
N ALA A 9 -36.28 -4.27 -5.20
CA ALA A 9 -35.29 -4.56 -6.24
C ALA A 9 -34.03 -3.68 -6.13
N VAL A 10 -33.63 -3.32 -4.90
CA VAL A 10 -32.37 -2.58 -4.66
C VAL A 10 -31.70 -3.14 -3.41
N LEU A 11 -31.16 -4.37 -3.49
CA LEU A 11 -30.30 -4.91 -2.42
C LEU A 11 -29.14 -5.80 -2.88
N CYS A 12 -28.91 -5.97 -4.19
CA CYS A 12 -27.81 -6.82 -4.69
C CYS A 12 -26.61 -6.06 -5.28
N ALA A 13 -26.61 -4.72 -5.27
CA ALA A 13 -25.40 -3.97 -5.55
C ALA A 13 -24.62 -3.83 -4.24
N ALA A 14 -24.01 -4.92 -3.77
CA ALA A 14 -22.92 -4.82 -2.82
C ALA A 14 -21.91 -3.82 -3.38
N PRO A 15 -21.32 -2.94 -2.56
CA PRO A 15 -20.30 -2.03 -3.04
C PRO A 15 -19.18 -2.88 -3.65
N SER A 16 -19.07 -2.86 -4.98
CA SER A 16 -17.77 -2.93 -5.65
C SER A 16 -16.89 -2.05 -4.81
N TYR A 17 -15.93 -2.60 -4.06
CA TYR A 17 -15.01 -1.82 -3.22
C TYR A 17 -14.71 -0.55 -3.98
N ALA A 18 -15.26 0.57 -3.51
CA ALA A 18 -15.20 1.79 -4.28
C ALA A 18 -13.70 2.02 -4.49
N GLN A 19 -13.25 1.95 -5.74
CA GLN A 19 -11.85 2.14 -6.12
C GLN A 19 -11.50 3.64 -5.97
N GLN A 20 -11.86 4.22 -4.83
CA GLN A 20 -11.51 5.57 -4.46
C GLN A 20 -10.02 5.55 -4.18
N PRO A 21 -9.23 6.31 -4.95
CA PRO A 21 -7.82 6.45 -4.66
C PRO A 21 -7.63 7.03 -3.25
N SER A 22 -6.58 6.60 -2.56
CA SER A 22 -6.10 7.25 -1.35
C SER A 22 -5.64 8.68 -1.64
N SER A 23 -5.33 9.44 -0.60
CA SER A 23 -4.84 10.82 -0.71
C SER A 23 -3.55 10.95 -1.54
N ASP A 24 -2.76 9.89 -1.64
CA ASP A 24 -1.56 9.82 -2.48
C ASP A 24 -1.82 9.18 -3.86
N GLY A 25 -3.08 8.82 -4.17
CA GLY A 25 -3.55 8.32 -5.46
C GLY A 25 -3.44 6.81 -5.68
N TYR A 26 -3.09 6.02 -4.66
CA TYR A 26 -3.03 4.55 -4.74
C TYR A 26 -4.40 3.91 -4.52
N PHE A 27 -4.62 2.72 -5.07
CA PHE A 27 -5.88 1.99 -4.90
C PHE A 27 -5.64 0.47 -4.91
N PHE A 28 -6.59 -0.30 -4.41
CA PHE A 28 -6.49 -1.76 -4.53
C PHE A 28 -6.79 -2.20 -5.96
N ARG A 29 -5.86 -2.94 -6.56
CA ARG A 29 -6.09 -3.61 -7.84
C ARG A 29 -6.92 -4.86 -7.58
N GLY A 30 -8.24 -4.70 -7.66
CA GLY A 30 -9.22 -5.75 -7.35
C GLY A 30 -9.45 -5.91 -5.85
N ASP A 31 -9.97 -7.07 -5.45
CA ASP A 31 -10.21 -7.38 -4.04
C ASP A 31 -8.88 -7.42 -3.25
N PRO A 32 -8.82 -6.87 -2.03
CA PRO A 32 -7.64 -6.99 -1.18
C PRO A 32 -7.21 -8.46 -1.05
N LYS A 33 -5.91 -8.73 -1.24
CA LYS A 33 -5.38 -10.09 -0.97
C LYS A 33 -5.59 -10.45 0.50
N PRO A 34 -5.56 -11.76 0.86
CA PRO A 34 -5.59 -12.17 2.26
C PRO A 34 -4.60 -11.34 3.09
N VAL A 35 -5.14 -10.69 4.10
CA VAL A 35 -4.41 -9.76 4.96
C VAL A 35 -3.28 -10.50 5.65
N ARG A 36 -2.07 -9.93 5.63
CA ARG A 36 -1.01 -10.40 6.54
C ARG A 36 -1.33 -9.92 7.94
N VAL A 37 -1.85 -10.83 8.76
CA VAL A 37 -2.27 -10.52 10.13
C VAL A 37 -1.11 -10.54 11.13
N GLU A 38 -0.06 -11.31 10.85
CA GLU A 38 1.13 -11.41 11.70
C GLU A 38 2.38 -11.46 10.81
N PHE A 39 3.28 -10.50 10.99
CA PHE A 39 4.56 -10.41 10.27
C PHE A 39 5.54 -9.52 11.03
N THR A 40 6.83 -9.63 10.70
CA THR A 40 7.88 -8.78 11.27
C THR A 40 8.17 -7.61 10.33
N VAL A 41 8.16 -6.39 10.87
CA VAL A 41 8.63 -5.21 10.14
C VAL A 41 10.08 -4.92 10.51
N LYS A 42 10.94 -4.79 9.50
CA LYS A 42 12.29 -4.23 9.62
C LYS A 42 12.33 -2.88 8.92
N VAL A 43 12.88 -1.87 9.57
CA VAL A 43 13.07 -0.55 8.95
C VAL A 43 14.56 -0.34 8.69
N VAL A 44 14.91 0.03 7.46
CA VAL A 44 16.28 0.33 7.04
C VAL A 44 16.35 1.79 6.62
N GLU A 45 17.18 2.56 7.32
CA GLU A 45 17.38 3.99 7.04
C GLU A 45 18.56 4.22 6.11
N HIS A 46 18.34 5.06 5.09
CA HIS A 46 19.35 5.53 4.15
C HIS A 46 19.70 7.00 4.41
N LEU A 47 20.97 7.37 4.26
CA LEU A 47 21.41 8.74 4.56
C LEU A 47 20.96 9.76 3.50
N SER A 48 20.67 9.31 2.27
CA SER A 48 20.29 10.16 1.16
C SER A 48 19.33 9.46 0.20
N ARG A 49 18.63 10.24 -0.63
CA ARG A 49 17.85 9.72 -1.78
C ARG A 49 18.68 8.87 -2.72
N LYS A 50 19.95 9.22 -2.91
CA LYS A 50 20.89 8.49 -3.78
C LYS A 50 21.16 7.09 -3.25
N ASP A 51 21.37 6.95 -1.94
CA ASP A 51 21.64 5.65 -1.29
C ASP A 51 20.40 4.75 -1.30
N LEU A 52 19.22 5.35 -1.02
CA LEU A 52 17.94 4.66 -1.12
C LEU A 52 17.74 4.12 -2.54
N ARG A 53 17.92 4.98 -3.57
CA ARG A 53 17.74 4.60 -4.97
C ARG A 53 18.72 3.49 -5.39
N LYS A 54 19.99 3.60 -5.01
CA LYS A 54 20.99 2.54 -5.29
C LYS A 54 20.55 1.19 -4.70
N THR A 55 19.96 1.21 -3.50
CA THR A 55 19.45 0.01 -2.86
C THR A 55 18.20 -0.50 -3.60
N ALA A 56 17.26 0.37 -3.95
CA ALA A 56 16.09 0.02 -4.74
C ALA A 56 16.45 -0.64 -6.09
N GLU A 57 17.47 -0.11 -6.77
CA GLU A 57 17.99 -0.65 -8.03
C GLU A 57 18.53 -2.08 -7.87
N SER A 58 19.12 -2.43 -6.71
CA SER A 58 19.56 -3.81 -6.43
C SER A 58 18.41 -4.80 -6.27
N PHE A 59 17.19 -4.31 -5.99
CA PHE A 59 15.94 -5.09 -6.01
C PHE A 59 15.20 -5.00 -7.36
N GLY A 60 15.81 -4.40 -8.39
CA GLY A 60 15.21 -4.25 -9.71
C GLY A 60 14.22 -3.08 -9.83
N ILE A 61 14.08 -2.24 -8.79
CA ILE A 61 13.20 -1.07 -8.80
C ILE A 61 13.93 0.09 -9.48
N LYS A 62 13.49 0.47 -10.68
CA LYS A 62 14.14 1.49 -11.53
C LYS A 62 13.42 2.84 -11.58
N HIS A 63 12.56 3.14 -10.61
CA HIS A 63 11.86 4.42 -10.57
C HIS A 63 12.82 5.54 -10.13
N SER A 64 12.80 6.66 -10.85
CA SER A 64 13.65 7.82 -10.55
C SER A 64 13.25 8.54 -9.26
N ASP A 65 12.00 8.39 -8.84
CA ASP A 65 11.38 9.12 -7.73
C ASP A 65 10.99 8.20 -6.55
N VAL A 66 11.92 7.34 -6.13
CA VAL A 66 11.72 6.47 -4.96
C VAL A 66 11.97 7.26 -3.68
N HIS A 67 10.92 7.40 -2.86
CA HIS A 67 10.97 8.06 -1.55
C HIS A 67 11.01 7.06 -0.38
N ALA A 68 10.44 5.88 -0.59
CA ALA A 68 10.54 4.68 0.23
C ALA A 68 10.23 3.47 -0.66
N PHE A 69 10.53 2.27 -0.19
CA PHE A 69 10.03 1.03 -0.80
C PHE A 69 10.04 -0.10 0.25
N SER A 70 9.18 -1.09 0.05
CA SER A 70 9.12 -2.30 0.87
C SER A 70 9.52 -3.54 0.07
N VAL A 71 10.19 -4.48 0.73
CA VAL A 71 10.52 -5.80 0.20
C VAL A 71 9.97 -6.85 1.15
N ILE A 72 9.22 -7.80 0.60
CA ILE A 72 8.61 -8.89 1.36
C ILE A 72 9.40 -10.17 1.07
N ASP A 73 9.93 -10.78 2.12
CA ASP A 73 10.60 -12.09 2.07
C ASP A 73 10.05 -12.99 3.19
N GLY A 74 9.33 -14.04 2.82
CA GLY A 74 8.60 -14.89 3.76
C GLY A 74 7.66 -14.08 4.67
N ASN A 75 7.92 -14.10 5.98
CA ASN A 75 7.14 -13.39 7.00
C ASN A 75 7.77 -12.05 7.44
N VAL A 76 8.76 -11.55 6.71
CA VAL A 76 9.44 -10.29 7.02
C VAL A 76 9.14 -9.28 5.93
N CYS A 77 8.65 -8.10 6.33
CA CYS A 77 8.59 -6.93 5.46
C CYS A 77 9.71 -5.96 5.84
N THR A 78 10.62 -5.68 4.91
CA THR A 78 11.69 -4.70 5.09
C THR A 78 11.29 -3.40 4.39
N ILE A 79 11.10 -2.34 5.17
CA ILE A 79 10.78 -1.00 4.67
C ILE A 79 12.08 -0.18 4.62
N HIS A 80 12.46 0.27 3.43
CA HIS A 80 13.59 1.14 3.20
C HIS A 80 13.12 2.60 3.10
N ILE A 81 13.67 3.47 3.95
CA ILE A 81 13.34 4.90 3.99
C ILE A 81 14.59 5.77 3.96
N ILE A 82 14.41 7.06 3.68
CA ILE A 82 15.42 8.07 3.98
C ILE A 82 15.37 8.35 5.48
N LYS A 83 16.52 8.48 6.12
CA LYS A 83 16.65 8.78 7.54
C LYS A 83 15.79 10.00 7.91
N PRO A 84 14.82 9.89 8.83
CA PRO A 84 13.90 11.00 9.15
C PRO A 84 14.61 12.27 9.64
N ALA A 85 15.76 12.12 10.30
CA ALA A 85 16.60 13.25 10.73
C ALA A 85 17.28 14.01 9.58
N LYS A 86 17.24 13.49 8.35
CA LYS A 86 17.77 14.15 7.15
C LYS A 86 16.65 14.71 6.29
N ILE A 87 15.60 13.92 6.06
CA ILE A 87 14.40 14.32 5.32
C ILE A 87 13.19 13.70 6.03
N TYR A 88 12.29 14.53 6.54
CA TYR A 88 11.13 14.07 7.30
C TYR A 88 9.95 13.80 6.36
N LEU A 89 9.65 12.52 6.14
CA LEU A 89 8.65 12.00 5.21
C LEU A 89 7.87 10.82 5.83
N PRO A 90 7.24 11.00 7.01
CA PRO A 90 6.61 9.92 7.77
C PRO A 90 5.48 9.21 7.01
N GLU A 91 4.77 9.94 6.14
CA GLU A 91 3.67 9.42 5.31
C GLU A 91 4.12 8.25 4.42
N HIS A 92 5.38 8.26 3.98
CA HIS A 92 5.93 7.19 3.15
C HIS A 92 6.14 5.89 3.96
N ILE A 93 6.32 5.93 5.28
CA ILE A 93 6.38 4.70 6.10
C ILE A 93 5.00 4.05 6.15
N GLY A 94 3.96 4.85 6.37
CA GLY A 94 2.58 4.37 6.38
C GLY A 94 2.19 3.77 5.03
N HIS A 95 2.56 4.46 3.94
CA HIS A 95 2.42 3.98 2.58
C HIS A 95 3.03 2.58 2.39
N GLU A 96 4.30 2.39 2.77
CA GLU A 96 4.98 1.10 2.65
C GLU A 96 4.40 0.01 3.57
N LEU A 97 3.91 0.37 4.75
CA LEU A 97 3.26 -0.59 5.63
C LEU A 97 1.95 -1.13 5.02
N VAL A 98 1.18 -0.30 4.32
CA VAL A 98 -0.03 -0.75 3.61
C VAL A 98 0.33 -1.76 2.51
N HIS A 99 1.44 -1.55 1.79
CA HIS A 99 1.98 -2.54 0.86
C HIS A 99 2.33 -3.85 1.56
N CYS A 100 2.97 -3.81 2.74
CA CYS A 100 3.27 -5.02 3.51
C CYS A 100 2.01 -5.80 3.88
N ILE A 101 0.93 -5.12 4.29
CA ILE A 101 -0.28 -5.76 4.80
C ILE A 101 -1.10 -6.41 3.68
N TYR A 102 -1.26 -5.71 2.57
CA TYR A 102 -2.22 -6.09 1.51
C TYR A 102 -1.57 -6.49 0.19
N GLY A 103 -0.38 -6.00 -0.15
CA GLY A 103 0.39 -6.37 -1.34
C GLY A 103 -0.23 -6.06 -2.72
N ASN A 104 -1.50 -5.67 -2.82
CA ASN A 104 -2.18 -5.31 -4.09
C ASN A 104 -2.68 -3.86 -4.14
N TRP A 105 -2.17 -3.01 -3.25
CA TRP A 105 -2.46 -1.57 -3.23
C TRP A 105 -1.47 -0.83 -4.12
N HIS A 106 -1.82 -0.46 -5.35
CA HIS A 106 -0.90 0.10 -6.34
C HIS A 106 -1.59 1.20 -7.17
N LYS A 107 -0.81 2.12 -7.74
CA LYS A 107 -1.25 2.99 -8.85
C LYS A 107 -1.27 2.21 -10.16
#